data_AF-A0A846NTB6-F1
#
_entry.id   AF-A0A846NTB6-F1
#
_cell.length_a   1.000
_cell.length_b   1.000
_cell.length_c   1.000
_cell.angle_alpha   90.00
_cell.angle_beta   90.00
_cell.angle_gamma   90.00
#
_symmetry.space_group_name_H-M   'P 1'
#
loop_
_entity.id
_entity.type
_entity.pdbx_description
1 polymer ?
#
loop_
_entity_poly.entity_id
_entity_poly.type
_entity_poly.pdbx_seq_one_letter_code
_entity_poly.pdbx_strand_id
1 'polypeptide(L)'
;MTGITLFFQGDEYFNYGFPTGHPLTSNRYWATLKKMEERGIFERENVVRVEAKPVSEEILRLFHSEDHIELVRDLSSVGRGYL
;
A
#
# COMPACT_ATOMS: atom_id res chain seq x y z
N MET A 1 18.63 0.51 -22.94
CA MET A 1 18.54 -0.38 -21.76
C MET A 1 17.10 -0.38 -21.30
N THR A 2 16.41 -1.51 -21.37
CA THR A 2 15.14 -1.69 -20.65
C THR A 2 15.50 -2.06 -19.21
N GLY A 3 15.22 -1.16 -18.26
CA GLY A 3 15.44 -1.43 -16.84
C GLY A 3 14.44 -2.48 -16.32
N ILE A 4 14.79 -3.11 -15.21
CA ILE A 4 13.85 -3.92 -14.42
C ILE A 4 12.91 -2.95 -13.68
N THR A 5 11.61 -3.21 -13.78
CA THR A 5 10.57 -2.51 -13.04
C THR A 5 10.05 -3.40 -11.93
N LEU A 6 10.19 -2.96 -10.68
CA LEU A 6 9.58 -3.63 -9.53
C LEU A 6 8.17 -3.07 -9.31
N PHE A 7 7.19 -3.96 -9.21
CA PHE A 7 5.83 -3.61 -8.83
C PHE A 7 5.52 -4.19 -7.46
N PHE A 8 5.39 -3.32 -6.46
CA PHE A 8 5.06 -3.72 -5.10
C PHE A 8 3.55 -3.86 -4.93
N GLN A 9 3.12 -4.95 -4.31
CA GLN A 9 1.72 -5.26 -4.04
C GLN A 9 1.57 -5.93 -2.66
N GLY A 10 0.36 -5.91 -2.10
CA GLY A 10 0.05 -6.73 -0.93
C GLY A 10 -1.31 -6.44 -0.33
N ASP A 11 -1.92 -7.46 0.26
CA ASP A 11 -3.32 -7.42 0.70
C ASP A 11 -3.56 -6.35 1.77
N GLU A 12 -2.63 -6.17 2.72
CA GLU A 12 -2.73 -5.13 3.75
C GLU A 12 -2.75 -3.73 3.14
N TYR A 13 -1.92 -3.50 2.11
CA TYR A 13 -1.87 -2.23 1.39
C TYR A 13 -3.12 -2.00 0.53
N PHE A 14 -3.66 -3.06 -0.08
CA PHE A 14 -4.85 -2.96 -0.95
C PHE A 14 -6.15 -2.86 -0.18
N ASN A 15 -6.19 -3.32 1.07
CA ASN A 15 -7.33 -3.13 1.96
C ASN A 15 -7.35 -1.74 2.61
N TYR A 16 -6.28 -0.94 2.48
CA TYR A 16 -6.28 0.44 2.98
C TYR A 16 -7.23 1.33 2.18
N GLY A 17 -8.18 1.90 2.89
CA GLY A 17 -9.15 2.85 2.37
C GLY A 17 -10.18 3.17 3.42
N PHE A 18 -10.88 4.28 3.21
CA PHE A 18 -11.95 4.70 4.10
C PHE A 18 -13.30 4.08 3.70
N PRO A 19 -14.25 4.01 4.64
CA PRO A 19 -15.60 3.54 4.38
C PRO A 19 -16.33 4.31 3.28
N THR A 20 -17.47 3.76 2.85
CA THR A 20 -18.35 4.35 1.83
C THR A 20 -18.66 5.82 2.10
N GLY A 21 -18.47 6.66 1.09
CA GLY A 21 -18.69 8.11 1.16
C GLY A 21 -17.40 8.93 1.22
N HIS A 22 -16.26 8.31 1.55
CA HIS A 22 -14.96 8.97 1.51
C HIS A 22 -14.28 8.78 0.13
N PRO A 23 -13.63 9.80 -0.45
CA PRO A 23 -13.03 9.70 -1.79
C PRO A 23 -11.83 8.75 -1.87
N LEU A 24 -11.11 8.57 -0.76
CA LEU A 24 -9.95 7.68 -0.66
C LEU A 24 -10.41 6.26 -0.29
N THR A 25 -10.67 5.42 -1.30
CA THR A 25 -11.17 4.05 -1.13
C THR A 25 -10.13 3.00 -1.56
N SER A 26 -10.23 1.78 -1.01
CA SER A 26 -9.41 0.62 -1.39
C SER A 26 -9.63 0.18 -2.85
N ASN A 27 -10.84 0.43 -3.39
CA ASN A 27 -11.24 0.08 -4.76
C ASN A 27 -10.26 0.55 -5.84
N ARG A 28 -9.55 1.66 -5.61
CA ARG A 28 -8.57 2.20 -6.58
C ARG A 28 -7.41 1.25 -6.84
N TYR A 29 -6.99 0.48 -5.83
CA TYR A 29 -5.86 -0.45 -5.97
C TYR A 29 -6.31 -1.67 -6.77
N TRP A 30 -7.44 -2.27 -6.39
CA TRP A 30 -8.06 -3.37 -7.11
C TRP A 30 -8.37 -3.03 -8.57
N ALA A 31 -8.89 -1.83 -8.83
CA ALA A 31 -9.12 -1.35 -10.18
C ALA A 31 -7.81 -1.24 -10.98
N THR A 32 -6.73 -0.76 -10.35
CA THR A 32 -5.41 -0.65 -10.98
C THR A 32 -4.85 -2.01 -11.33
N LEU A 33 -4.83 -2.96 -10.39
CA LEU A 33 -4.35 -4.33 -10.60
C LEU A 33 -5.08 -5.01 -11.75
N LYS A 34 -6.41 -5.01 -11.70
CA LYS A 34 -7.25 -5.60 -12.75
C LYS A 34 -6.90 -5.00 -14.12
N LYS A 35 -6.70 -3.68 -14.18
CA LYS A 35 -6.35 -2.96 -15.41
C LYS A 35 -4.93 -3.22 -15.90
N MET A 36 -4.01 -3.61 -15.02
CA MET A 36 -2.65 -4.03 -15.38
C MET A 36 -2.64 -5.48 -15.89
N GLU A 37 -3.39 -6.37 -15.25
CA GLU A 37 -3.61 -7.77 -15.69
C GLU A 37 -4.28 -7.80 -17.07
N GLU A 38 -5.38 -7.08 -17.26
CA GLU A 38 -6.08 -6.97 -18.55
C GLU A 38 -5.19 -6.46 -19.69
N ARG A 39 -4.11 -5.73 -19.37
CA ARG A 39 -3.17 -5.15 -20.34
C ARG A 39 -1.90 -5.98 -20.55
N GLY A 40 -1.79 -7.14 -19.91
CA GLY A 40 -0.61 -7.98 -20.05
C GLY A 40 0.65 -7.35 -19.44
N ILE A 41 0.53 -6.49 -18.42
CA ILE A 41 1.68 -5.76 -17.86
C ILE A 41 2.58 -6.70 -17.05
N PHE A 42 2.00 -7.65 -16.33
CA PHE A 42 2.75 -8.56 -15.45
C PHE A 42 3.41 -9.72 -16.21
N GLU A 43 3.05 -9.89 -17.47
CA GLU A 43 3.58 -10.86 -18.42
C GLU A 43 4.82 -10.32 -19.15
N ARG A 44 5.15 -9.03 -18.97
CA ARG A 44 6.35 -8.42 -19.53
C ARG A 44 7.59 -8.92 -18.78
N GLU A 45 8.60 -9.36 -19.52
CA GLU A 45 9.84 -9.94 -18.97
C GLU A 45 10.59 -9.01 -18.01
N ASN A 46 10.41 -7.70 -18.13
CA ASN A 46 11.09 -6.72 -17.30
C ASN A 46 10.26 -6.22 -16.10
N VAL A 47 9.10 -6.82 -15.82
CA VAL A 47 8.25 -6.46 -14.69
C VAL A 47 8.27 -7.59 -13.65
N VAL A 48 8.68 -7.25 -12.42
CA VAL A 48 8.75 -8.21 -11.30
C VAL A 48 7.75 -7.79 -10.23
N ARG A 49 6.82 -8.67 -9.89
CA ARG A 49 5.89 -8.47 -8.77
C ARG A 49 6.61 -8.79 -7.46
N VAL A 50 6.53 -7.88 -6.51
CA VAL A 50 7.14 -8.00 -5.18
C VAL A 50 6.07 -7.85 -4.13
N GLU A 51 6.00 -8.79 -3.20
CA GLU A 51 5.11 -8.67 -2.05
C GLU A 51 5.68 -7.65 -1.06
N ALA A 52 4.92 -6.58 -0.82
CA ALA A 52 5.23 -5.56 0.16
C ALA A 52 5.08 -6.15 1.56
N LYS A 53 5.99 -5.76 2.46
CA LYS A 53 5.99 -6.20 3.85
C LYS A 53 5.96 -4.98 4.77
N PRO A 54 5.32 -5.10 5.95
CA PRO A 54 5.47 -4.11 6.99
C PRO A 54 6.95 -3.81 7.29
N VAL A 55 7.25 -2.53 7.50
CA VAL A 55 8.59 -2.07 7.89
C VAL A 55 8.73 -2.10 9.41
N SER A 56 9.96 -2.14 9.91
CA SER A 56 10.20 -2.02 11.34
C SER A 56 9.89 -0.60 11.82
N GLU A 57 9.51 -0.49 13.10
CA GLU A 57 9.27 0.81 13.75
C GLU A 57 10.52 1.70 13.78
N GLU A 58 11.72 1.09 13.76
CA GLU A 58 13.00 1.81 13.64
C GLU A 58 13.07 2.63 12.34
N ILE A 59 12.55 2.12 11.23
CA ILE A 59 12.49 2.87 9.96
C ILE A 59 11.55 4.07 10.09
N LEU A 60 10.41 3.91 10.78
CA LEU A 60 9.46 5.00 10.99
C LEU A 60 10.06 6.12 11.85
N ARG A 61 10.87 5.77 12.86
CA ARG A 61 11.60 6.69 13.74
C ARG A 61 12.67 7.53 13.04
N LEU A 62 13.05 7.21 11.81
CA LEU A 62 13.95 8.05 11.02
C LEU A 62 13.34 9.42 10.67
N PHE A 63 12.01 9.54 10.76
CA PHE A 63 11.29 10.76 10.41
C PHE A 63 10.22 11.16 11.43
N HIS A 64 9.48 10.20 11.99
CA HIS A 64 8.37 10.46 12.91
C HIS A 64 8.81 10.42 14.38
N SER A 65 8.16 11.22 15.22
CA SER A 65 8.29 11.10 16.68
C SER A 65 7.63 9.82 17.18
N GLU A 66 8.11 9.32 18.32
CA GLU A 66 7.55 8.14 18.98
C GLU A 66 6.05 8.32 19.28
N ASP A 67 5.65 9.43 19.90
CA ASP A 67 4.24 9.76 20.18
C ASP A 67 3.34 9.71 18.93
N HIS A 68 3.86 10.09 17.75
CA HIS A 68 3.08 10.06 16.52
C HIS A 68 2.90 8.64 15.99
N ILE A 69 3.96 7.83 16.06
CA ILE A 69 3.91 6.42 15.68
C ILE A 69 2.91 5.67 16.57
N GLU A 70 2.95 5.91 17.89
CA GLU A 70 2.01 5.31 18.83
C GLU A 70 0.57 5.73 18.56
N LEU A 71 0.33 7.02 18.34
CA LEU A 71 -0.99 7.54 18.00
C LEU A 71 -1.58 6.88 16.75
N VAL A 72 -0.80 6.78 15.66
CA VAL A 72 -1.25 6.16 14.41
C VAL A 72 -1.50 4.67 14.60
N ARG A 73 -0.63 3.95 15.32
CA ARG A 73 -0.79 2.53 15.62
C ARG A 73 -2.09 2.27 16.39
N ASP A 74 -2.34 3.04 17.43
CA ASP A 74 -3.51 2.88 18.29
C ASP A 74 -4.81 3.19 17.52
N LEU A 75 -4.83 4.28 16.74
CA LEU A 75 -5.99 4.66 15.94
C LEU A 75 -6.27 3.70 14.77
N SER A 76 -5.22 3.13 14.17
CA SER A 76 -5.35 2.10 13.16
C SER A 76 -6.01 0.83 13.71
N SER A 77 -5.71 0.45 14.96
CA SER A 77 -6.28 -0.75 15.59
C SER A 77 -7.80 -0.67 15.81
N VAL A 78 -8.33 0.54 16.02
CA VAL A 78 -9.77 0.79 16.24
C VAL A 78 -10.52 1.14 14.96
N GLY A 79 -9.81 1.35 13.85
CA GLY A 79 -10.38 1.74 12.56
C GLY A 79 -11.09 3.10 12.58
N ARG A 80 -10.61 4.04 13.42
CA ARG A 80 -11.19 5.38 13.59
C ARG A 80 -10.08 6.44 13.63
N GLY A 81 -10.46 7.67 13.29
CA GLY A 81 -9.50 8.72 13.00
C GLY A 81 -9.14 8.65 11.52
N TYR A 82 -9.19 9.79 10.82
CA TYR A 82 -8.84 9.85 9.41
C TYR A 82 -7.32 9.76 9.23
N LEU A 83 -6.76 8.60 9.55
CA LEU A 83 -5.34 8.27 9.46
C LEU A 83 -5.17 7.07 8.53
#